data_AF-A0A9P4NP34-F1
#
_entry.id   AF-A0A9P4NP34-F1
#
_cell.length_a   1.000
_cell.length_b   1.000
_cell.length_c   1.000
_cell.angle_alpha   90.00
_cell.angle_beta   90.00
_cell.angle_gamma   90.00
#
_symmetry.space_group_name_H-M   'P 1'
#
loop_
_entity.id
_entity.type
_entity.pdbx_description
1 polymer ?
#
loop_
_entity_poly.entity_id
_entity_poly.type
_entity_poly.pdbx_seq_one_letter_code
_entity_poly.pdbx_strand_id
1 'polypeptide(L)'
;MEGMFYNVNFGFIEGIVRGYRNTLLTGQNYNNLTQCETIDDVKLQLGPAYGDFLSALPPNPSTSALADKTTEKLVSEFRYLQANAVGSLSKFMEYLTYGYMIDNVALLITGTLHERDTRELLERCHPLGTFETMPVLCVATNIEELYNSVLIETPLAPYFKGSLSHHDLDELNIEIIRNTLYKNYLEDFYQWVNNHPDMAGTPTAEVMSEVLEFEADRRSINITLNSFGTELSKAERQKLYPSFGKLYPEGTLMLSRADDLEGVRIVVDMVSDYKSFFDQAGLSQGGGGGVGNMSGGTGQETKSLEDMFYQKEMEISKMAFTHQFTHAVVYAWVKLREQEIRNITWIAECIAQNQKERIGNYISVF
;
A
#
# COMPACT_ATOMS: atom_id res chain seq x y z
N MET A 1 -26.10 -17.52 -8.60
CA MET A 1 -26.35 -17.02 -9.98
C MET A 1 -25.21 -16.12 -10.48
N GLU A 2 -24.12 -15.95 -9.69
CA GLU A 2 -23.05 -14.97 -9.89
C GLU A 2 -22.04 -15.32 -11.01
N GLY A 3 -21.69 -16.60 -11.17
CA GLY A 3 -20.71 -17.03 -12.19
C GLY A 3 -21.25 -17.15 -13.62
N MET A 4 -22.54 -16.90 -13.86
CA MET A 4 -23.18 -17.21 -15.15
C MET A 4 -22.71 -16.28 -16.29
N PHE A 5 -22.41 -15.01 -15.97
CA PHE A 5 -21.97 -14.02 -16.96
C PHE A 5 -20.54 -13.51 -16.73
N TYR A 6 -19.97 -13.72 -15.54
CA TYR A 6 -18.63 -13.26 -15.19
C TYR A 6 -17.56 -13.84 -16.12
N ASN A 7 -17.62 -15.15 -16.38
CA ASN A 7 -16.62 -15.85 -17.19
C ASN A 7 -16.60 -15.41 -18.66
N VAL A 8 -17.67 -14.78 -19.15
CA VAL A 8 -17.75 -14.33 -20.56
C VAL A 8 -16.68 -13.28 -20.85
N ASN A 9 -16.44 -12.36 -19.90
CA ASN A 9 -15.52 -11.25 -20.08
C ASN A 9 -14.26 -11.35 -19.19
N PHE A 10 -14.36 -12.01 -18.02
CA PHE A 10 -13.33 -11.92 -16.98
C PHE A 10 -12.67 -13.25 -16.61
N GLY A 11 -13.19 -14.37 -17.13
CA GLY A 11 -12.71 -15.71 -16.76
C GLY A 11 -11.24 -15.96 -17.13
N PHE A 12 -10.79 -15.41 -18.26
CA PHE A 12 -9.38 -15.50 -18.69
C PHE A 12 -8.44 -14.80 -17.70
N ILE A 13 -8.78 -13.57 -17.30
CA ILE A 13 -7.97 -12.78 -16.36
C ILE A 13 -7.97 -13.42 -14.97
N GLU A 14 -9.13 -13.85 -14.47
CA GLU A 14 -9.21 -14.54 -13.18
C GLU A 14 -8.32 -15.80 -13.17
N GLY A 15 -8.34 -16.59 -14.25
CA GLY A 15 -7.49 -17.77 -14.40
C GLY A 15 -5.99 -17.44 -14.34
N ILE A 16 -5.55 -16.38 -15.03
CA ILE A 16 -4.15 -15.94 -15.01
C ILE A 16 -3.74 -15.49 -13.61
N VAL A 17 -4.54 -14.63 -12.96
CA VAL A 17 -4.23 -14.10 -11.63
C VAL A 17 -4.11 -15.21 -10.60
N ARG A 18 -4.99 -16.23 -10.66
CA ARG A 18 -4.88 -17.42 -9.81
C ARG A 18 -3.63 -18.26 -10.13
N GLY A 19 -3.21 -18.30 -11.39
CA GLY A 19 -1.92 -18.86 -11.79
C GLY A 19 -0.76 -18.11 -11.15
N TYR A 20 -0.76 -16.77 -11.21
CA TYR A 20 0.27 -15.94 -10.58
C TYR A 20 0.32 -16.10 -9.07
N ARG A 21 -0.82 -16.27 -8.39
CA ARG A 21 -0.86 -16.60 -6.96
C ARG A 21 -0.05 -17.86 -6.62
N ASN A 22 -0.04 -18.88 -7.47
CA ASN A 22 0.74 -20.11 -7.21
C ASN A 22 2.26 -19.92 -7.36
N THR A 23 2.69 -18.80 -7.94
CA THR A 23 4.11 -18.42 -8.05
C THR A 23 4.59 -17.54 -6.88
N LEU A 24 3.72 -17.26 -5.91
CA LEU A 24 4.11 -16.58 -4.68
C LEU A 24 4.98 -17.52 -3.83
N LEU A 25 5.93 -16.93 -3.12
CA LEU A 25 6.86 -17.63 -2.24
C LEU A 25 6.13 -18.19 -1.02
N THR A 26 6.41 -19.45 -0.72
CA THR A 26 5.89 -20.13 0.48
C THR A 26 6.83 -19.95 1.66
N GLY A 27 6.37 -20.27 2.87
CA GLY A 27 7.24 -20.33 4.06
C GLY A 27 8.51 -21.17 3.87
N GLN A 28 8.45 -22.26 3.08
CA GLN A 28 9.65 -23.05 2.78
C GLN A 28 10.64 -22.29 1.88
N ASN A 29 10.15 -21.51 0.91
CA ASN A 29 11.01 -20.68 0.09
C ASN A 29 11.70 -19.61 0.93
N TYR A 30 10.98 -18.94 1.84
CA TYR A 30 11.57 -17.96 2.75
C TYR A 30 12.62 -18.57 3.68
N ASN A 31 12.37 -19.76 4.23
CA ASN A 31 13.35 -20.48 5.04
C ASN A 31 14.64 -20.81 4.27
N ASN A 32 14.55 -21.08 2.98
CA ASN A 32 15.74 -21.28 2.16
C ASN A 32 16.47 -19.96 1.89
N LEU A 33 15.73 -18.86 1.71
CA LEU A 33 16.31 -17.52 1.49
C LEU A 33 17.07 -17.02 2.73
N THR A 34 16.59 -17.28 3.95
CA THR A 34 17.28 -16.88 5.17
C THR A 34 18.60 -17.62 5.41
N GLN A 35 18.77 -18.79 4.78
CA GLN A 35 20.00 -19.58 4.85
C GLN A 35 21.08 -19.09 3.87
N CYS A 36 20.74 -18.22 2.92
CA CYS A 36 21.71 -17.66 1.99
C CYS A 36 22.79 -16.82 2.71
N GLU A 37 24.01 -16.83 2.15
CA GLU A 37 25.15 -16.07 2.67
C GLU A 37 25.49 -14.88 1.77
N THR A 38 25.21 -14.99 0.47
CA THR A 38 25.45 -13.93 -0.51
C THR A 38 24.18 -13.56 -1.27
N ILE A 39 24.18 -12.37 -1.88
CA ILE A 39 23.07 -11.92 -2.73
C ILE A 39 22.98 -12.76 -4.02
N ASP A 40 24.08 -13.32 -4.50
CA ASP A 40 24.08 -14.25 -5.62
C ASP A 40 23.36 -15.57 -5.26
N ASP A 41 23.48 -16.05 -4.01
CA ASP A 41 22.72 -17.21 -3.53
C ASP A 41 21.22 -16.90 -3.47
N VAL A 42 20.85 -15.70 -2.99
CA VAL A 42 19.45 -15.23 -2.99
C VAL A 42 18.90 -15.20 -4.42
N LYS A 43 19.66 -14.65 -5.36
CA LYS A 43 19.31 -14.61 -6.79
C LYS A 43 19.10 -16.02 -7.36
N LEU A 44 19.98 -16.96 -7.05
CA LEU A 44 19.86 -18.35 -7.48
C LEU A 44 18.60 -19.02 -6.91
N GLN A 45 18.34 -18.80 -5.61
CA GLN A 45 17.19 -19.36 -4.92
C GLN A 45 15.85 -18.79 -5.41
N LEU A 46 15.83 -17.54 -5.87
CA LEU A 46 14.68 -16.89 -6.50
C LEU A 46 14.48 -17.29 -7.98
N GLY A 47 15.44 -18.00 -8.58
CA GLY A 47 15.43 -18.40 -9.99
C GLY A 47 14.11 -19.05 -10.48
N PRO A 48 13.50 -20.00 -9.74
CA PRO A 48 12.24 -20.63 -10.18
C PRO A 48 11.06 -19.66 -10.32
N ALA A 49 11.03 -18.58 -9.52
CA ALA A 49 9.95 -17.61 -9.56
C ALA A 49 10.30 -16.37 -10.39
N TYR A 50 11.56 -15.93 -10.39
CA TYR A 50 11.99 -14.64 -10.95
C TYR A 50 13.08 -14.74 -12.03
N GLY A 51 13.48 -15.95 -12.42
CA GLY A 51 14.70 -16.24 -13.19
C GLY A 51 14.87 -15.42 -14.46
N ASP A 52 13.80 -15.22 -15.24
CA ASP A 52 13.87 -14.48 -16.50
C ASP A 52 14.29 -13.01 -16.29
N PHE A 53 13.77 -12.36 -15.24
CA PHE A 53 14.07 -10.96 -14.90
C PHE A 53 15.41 -10.81 -14.19
N LEU A 54 15.78 -11.79 -13.35
CA LEU A 54 17.03 -11.76 -12.59
C LEU A 54 18.25 -12.13 -13.44
N SER A 55 18.07 -12.89 -14.53
CA SER A 55 19.16 -13.30 -15.42
C SER A 55 19.98 -12.13 -15.98
N ALA A 56 19.34 -10.98 -16.18
CA ALA A 56 19.95 -9.75 -16.69
C ALA A 56 20.83 -9.02 -15.66
N LEU A 57 20.72 -9.33 -14.37
CA LEU A 57 21.53 -8.67 -13.33
C LEU A 57 22.99 -9.14 -13.37
N PRO A 58 23.95 -8.22 -13.16
CA PRO A 58 25.36 -8.58 -13.01
C PRO A 58 25.59 -9.50 -11.78
N PRO A 59 26.74 -10.18 -11.69
CA PRO A 59 27.14 -10.89 -10.47
C PRO A 59 27.32 -9.90 -9.31
N ASN A 60 26.92 -10.29 -8.10
CA ASN A 60 26.81 -9.44 -6.91
C ASN A 60 25.93 -8.19 -7.12
N PRO A 61 24.63 -8.34 -7.43
CA PRO A 61 23.75 -7.19 -7.57
C PRO A 61 23.54 -6.49 -6.21
N SER A 62 23.27 -5.18 -6.25
CA SER A 62 22.82 -4.47 -5.06
C SER A 62 21.42 -4.93 -4.64
N THR A 63 21.08 -4.75 -3.36
CA THR A 63 19.73 -5.02 -2.85
C THR A 63 18.67 -4.17 -3.57
N SER A 64 19.01 -2.93 -3.92
CA SER A 64 18.15 -2.05 -4.73
C SER A 64 17.88 -2.62 -6.12
N ALA A 65 18.92 -3.07 -6.84
CA ALA A 65 18.77 -3.63 -8.18
C ALA A 65 17.93 -4.91 -8.18
N LEU A 66 18.01 -5.70 -7.09
CA LEU A 66 17.15 -6.86 -6.89
C LEU A 66 15.68 -6.45 -6.71
N ALA A 67 15.41 -5.45 -5.86
CA ALA A 67 14.07 -4.92 -5.62
C ALA A 67 13.46 -4.30 -6.88
N ASP A 68 14.26 -3.58 -7.67
CA ASP A 68 13.82 -2.96 -8.92
C ASP A 68 13.39 -4.02 -9.93
N LYS A 69 14.16 -5.12 -10.07
CA LYS A 69 13.84 -6.20 -11.00
C LYS A 69 12.64 -7.05 -10.57
N THR A 70 12.47 -7.29 -9.28
CA THR A 70 11.27 -7.97 -8.79
C THR A 70 10.01 -7.10 -8.94
N THR A 71 10.15 -5.78 -8.77
CA THR A 71 9.09 -4.80 -9.05
C THR A 71 8.77 -4.71 -10.55
N GLU A 72 9.78 -4.71 -11.42
CA GLU A 72 9.60 -4.69 -12.88
C GLU A 72 8.78 -5.90 -13.36
N LYS A 73 9.00 -7.07 -12.76
CA LYS A 73 8.18 -8.25 -13.02
C LYS A 73 6.70 -8.02 -12.67
N LEU A 74 6.42 -7.54 -11.45
CA LEU A 74 5.05 -7.22 -11.01
C LEU A 74 4.38 -6.22 -11.97
N VAL A 75 5.12 -5.17 -12.36
CA VAL A 75 4.63 -4.15 -13.30
C VAL A 75 4.32 -4.75 -14.67
N SER A 76 5.21 -5.59 -15.20
CA SER A 76 5.00 -6.28 -16.49
C SER A 76 3.76 -7.19 -16.45
N GLU A 77 3.60 -7.98 -15.39
CA GLU A 77 2.45 -8.86 -15.21
C GLU A 77 1.15 -8.05 -15.04
N PHE A 78 1.18 -6.96 -14.28
CA PHE A 78 0.02 -6.09 -14.08
C PHE A 78 -0.40 -5.39 -15.38
N ARG A 79 0.55 -4.85 -16.15
CA ARG A 79 0.27 -4.23 -17.46
C ARG A 79 -0.27 -5.23 -18.46
N TYR A 80 0.20 -6.47 -18.43
CA TYR A 80 -0.38 -7.54 -19.25
C TYR A 80 -1.85 -7.79 -18.90
N LEU A 81 -2.20 -7.85 -17.61
CA LEU A 81 -3.59 -7.97 -17.19
C LEU A 81 -4.43 -6.75 -17.63
N GLN A 82 -3.89 -5.54 -17.48
CA GLN A 82 -4.57 -4.31 -17.85
C GLN A 82 -4.86 -4.24 -19.36
N ALA A 83 -3.91 -4.67 -20.19
CA ALA A 83 -4.09 -4.71 -21.65
C ALA A 83 -5.18 -5.68 -22.11
N ASN A 84 -5.51 -6.69 -21.30
CA ASN A 84 -6.57 -7.67 -21.59
C ASN A 84 -7.88 -7.37 -20.85
N ALA A 85 -7.88 -6.40 -19.92
CA ALA A 85 -9.05 -6.05 -19.13
C ALA A 85 -10.05 -5.21 -19.94
N VAL A 86 -11.34 -5.46 -19.73
CA VAL A 86 -12.43 -4.76 -20.42
C VAL A 86 -13.49 -4.29 -19.42
N GLY A 87 -14.22 -3.23 -19.78
CA GLY A 87 -15.37 -2.74 -19.01
C GLY A 87 -15.03 -2.41 -17.56
N SER A 88 -15.82 -2.97 -16.63
CA SER A 88 -15.70 -2.70 -15.19
C SER A 88 -14.37 -3.16 -14.58
N LEU A 89 -13.72 -4.19 -15.14
CA LEU A 89 -12.40 -4.65 -14.69
C LEU A 89 -11.27 -3.70 -15.11
N SER A 90 -11.34 -3.10 -16.31
CA SER A 90 -10.35 -2.07 -16.71
C SER A 90 -10.40 -0.89 -15.75
N LYS A 91 -11.61 -0.38 -15.48
CA LYS A 91 -11.81 0.72 -14.54
C LYS A 91 -11.40 0.35 -13.11
N PHE A 92 -11.65 -0.88 -12.67
CA PHE A 92 -11.16 -1.38 -11.38
C PHE A 92 -9.63 -1.30 -11.31
N MET A 93 -8.93 -1.77 -12.35
CA MET A 93 -7.47 -1.73 -12.41
C MET A 93 -6.92 -0.30 -12.48
N GLU A 94 -7.61 0.62 -13.16
CA GLU A 94 -7.28 2.06 -13.13
C GLU A 94 -7.33 2.61 -11.71
N TYR A 95 -8.38 2.31 -10.93
CA TYR A 95 -8.44 2.71 -9.52
C TYR A 95 -7.23 2.20 -8.72
N LEU A 96 -6.78 0.96 -8.97
CA LEU A 96 -5.58 0.43 -8.29
C LEU A 96 -4.32 1.26 -8.60
N THR A 97 -4.21 1.84 -9.80
CA THR A 97 -3.07 2.68 -10.18
C THR A 97 -3.10 4.06 -9.51
N TYR A 98 -4.28 4.58 -9.15
CA TYR A 98 -4.43 5.95 -8.63
C TYR A 98 -3.69 6.15 -7.31
N GLY A 99 -3.61 5.14 -6.44
CA GLY A 99 -2.78 5.23 -5.23
C GLY A 99 -1.32 5.54 -5.54
N TYR A 100 -0.72 4.80 -6.47
CA TYR A 100 0.66 5.04 -6.91
C TYR A 100 0.83 6.37 -7.62
N MET A 101 -0.18 6.81 -8.39
CA MET A 101 -0.16 8.12 -9.02
C MET A 101 -0.15 9.25 -7.99
N ILE A 102 -0.93 9.14 -6.90
CA ILE A 102 -0.95 10.12 -5.81
C ILE A 102 0.45 10.22 -5.17
N ASP A 103 1.11 9.09 -4.91
CA ASP A 103 2.46 9.09 -4.34
C ASP A 103 3.50 9.68 -5.28
N ASN A 104 3.42 9.36 -6.58
CA ASN A 104 4.29 9.95 -7.59
C ASN A 104 4.08 11.46 -7.70
N VAL A 105 2.84 11.93 -7.70
CA VAL A 105 2.53 13.37 -7.73
C VAL A 105 3.05 14.06 -6.46
N ALA A 106 2.87 13.47 -5.28
CA ALA A 106 3.40 14.01 -4.04
C ALA A 106 4.94 14.12 -4.08
N LEU A 107 5.62 13.09 -4.62
CA LEU A 107 7.07 13.09 -4.81
C LEU A 107 7.52 14.20 -5.78
N LEU A 108 6.82 14.38 -6.90
CA LEU A 108 7.12 15.42 -7.89
C LEU A 108 6.91 16.83 -7.34
N ILE A 109 5.84 17.08 -6.57
CA ILE A 109 5.60 18.36 -5.91
C ILE A 109 6.75 18.68 -4.93
N THR A 110 7.13 17.71 -4.09
CA THR A 110 8.25 17.88 -3.15
C THR A 110 9.58 18.15 -3.85
N GLY A 111 9.79 17.47 -4.98
CA GLY A 111 10.95 17.66 -5.83
C GLY A 111 11.05 19.06 -6.44
N THR A 112 9.92 19.56 -6.93
CA THR A 112 9.80 20.89 -7.54
C THR A 112 10.00 21.99 -6.48
N LEU A 113 9.44 21.82 -5.28
CA LEU A 113 9.64 22.72 -4.13
C LEU A 113 11.11 22.84 -3.71
N HIS A 114 11.89 21.77 -3.85
CA HIS A 114 13.30 21.74 -3.49
C HIS A 114 14.25 21.95 -4.68
N GLU A 115 13.73 22.39 -5.83
CA GLU A 115 14.51 22.67 -7.05
C GLU A 115 15.40 21.48 -7.49
N ARG A 116 14.94 20.25 -7.27
CA ARG A 116 15.65 19.04 -7.73
C ARG A 116 15.40 18.78 -9.21
N ASP A 117 16.35 18.12 -9.88
CA ASP A 117 16.15 17.71 -11.27
C ASP A 117 15.00 16.69 -11.35
N THR A 118 13.93 17.08 -12.03
CA THR A 118 12.72 16.29 -12.19
C THR A 118 12.98 14.96 -12.92
N ARG A 119 14.05 14.87 -13.72
CA ARG A 119 14.45 13.62 -14.40
C ARG A 119 14.98 12.57 -13.44
N GLU A 120 15.75 12.97 -12.43
CA GLU A 120 16.24 12.06 -11.39
C GLU A 120 15.06 11.55 -10.53
N LEU A 121 14.06 12.40 -10.32
CA LEU A 121 12.85 12.02 -9.58
C LEU A 121 11.98 11.03 -10.34
N LEU A 122 11.93 11.10 -11.67
CA LEU A 122 11.21 10.13 -12.49
C LEU A 122 11.75 8.70 -12.29
N GLU A 123 13.06 8.54 -12.11
CA GLU A 123 13.67 7.23 -11.84
C GLU A 123 13.25 6.66 -10.47
N ARG A 124 12.81 7.52 -9.55
CA ARG A 124 12.33 7.14 -8.22
C ARG A 124 10.81 6.96 -8.14
N CYS A 125 10.09 7.28 -9.21
CA CYS A 125 8.64 7.11 -9.26
C CYS A 125 8.25 5.64 -9.41
N HIS A 126 7.13 5.26 -8.79
CA HIS A 126 6.62 3.90 -8.89
C HIS A 126 6.07 3.63 -10.30
N PRO A 127 6.52 2.58 -11.02
CA PRO A 127 6.17 2.37 -12.43
C PRO A 127 4.69 2.06 -12.72
N LEU A 128 3.91 1.65 -11.70
CA LEU A 128 2.45 1.48 -11.80
C LEU A 128 1.69 2.81 -11.79
N GLY A 129 2.28 3.86 -11.22
CA GLY A 129 1.71 5.20 -11.18
C GLY A 129 2.23 6.12 -12.29
N THR A 130 2.97 5.58 -13.26
CA THR A 130 3.49 6.34 -14.40
C THR A 130 2.43 6.42 -15.49
N PHE A 131 2.22 7.62 -16.02
CA PHE A 131 1.34 7.88 -17.16
C PHE A 131 2.13 8.54 -18.29
N GLU A 132 1.62 8.47 -19.52
CA GLU A 132 2.38 8.86 -20.72
C GLU A 132 2.81 10.34 -20.71
N THR A 133 2.02 11.22 -20.10
CA THR A 133 2.27 12.66 -20.02
C THR A 133 3.04 13.06 -18.75
N MET A 134 3.59 12.11 -17.99
CA MET A 134 4.42 12.40 -16.81
C MET A 134 5.63 13.30 -17.10
N PRO A 135 6.32 13.21 -18.26
CA PRO A 135 7.39 14.15 -18.61
C PRO A 135 6.93 15.61 -18.76
N VAL A 136 5.63 15.86 -19.01
CA VAL A 136 5.07 17.23 -19.07
C VAL A 136 5.11 17.89 -17.68
N LEU A 137 4.88 17.10 -16.62
CA LEU A 137 5.00 17.59 -15.24
C LEU A 137 6.44 18.02 -14.91
N CYS A 138 7.43 17.37 -15.52
CA CYS A 138 8.84 17.68 -15.32
C CYS A 138 9.27 19.02 -15.95
N VAL A 139 8.43 19.59 -16.82
CA VAL A 139 8.65 20.90 -17.45
C VAL A 139 8.11 22.04 -16.58
N ALA A 140 7.17 21.75 -15.68
CA ALA A 140 6.59 22.76 -14.80
C ALA A 140 7.69 23.35 -13.90
N THR A 141 7.81 24.68 -13.94
CA THR A 141 8.81 25.42 -13.15
C THR A 141 8.24 25.98 -11.85
N ASN A 142 6.92 26.05 -11.77
CA ASN A 142 6.20 26.52 -10.61
C ASN A 142 5.07 25.55 -10.26
N ILE A 143 4.61 25.61 -9.00
CA ILE A 143 3.54 24.76 -8.49
C ILE A 143 2.22 25.02 -9.21
N GLU A 144 2.01 26.24 -9.72
CA GLU A 144 0.78 26.59 -10.41
C GLU A 144 0.63 25.82 -11.75
N GLU A 145 1.69 25.83 -12.56
CA GLU A 145 1.85 25.05 -13.78
C GLU A 145 1.76 23.55 -13.50
N LEU A 146 2.38 23.09 -12.41
CA LEU A 146 2.34 21.69 -12.02
C LEU A 146 0.89 21.26 -11.68
N TYR A 147 0.18 22.04 -10.86
CA TYR A 147 -1.22 21.78 -10.53
C TYR A 147 -2.11 21.79 -11.76
N ASN A 148 -1.96 22.79 -12.63
CA ASN A 148 -2.76 22.88 -13.86
C ASN A 148 -2.47 21.71 -14.80
N SER A 149 -1.20 21.30 -14.91
CA SER A 149 -0.81 20.13 -15.70
C SER A 149 -1.40 18.84 -15.10
N VAL A 150 -1.35 18.66 -13.78
CA VAL A 150 -1.97 17.50 -13.10
C VAL A 150 -3.49 17.50 -13.33
N LEU A 151 -4.16 18.64 -13.26
CA LEU A 151 -5.61 18.74 -13.47
C LEU A 151 -6.05 18.43 -14.90
N ILE A 152 -5.20 18.69 -15.89
CA ILE A 152 -5.51 18.48 -17.31
C ILE A 152 -5.15 17.06 -17.72
N GLU A 153 -3.99 16.57 -17.26
CA GLU A 153 -3.34 15.37 -17.79
C GLU A 153 -3.62 14.11 -16.96
N THR A 154 -4.16 14.24 -15.75
CA THR A 154 -4.35 13.09 -14.85
C THR A 154 -5.80 12.85 -14.47
N PRO A 155 -6.21 11.57 -14.28
CA PRO A 155 -7.53 11.23 -13.77
C PRO A 155 -7.72 11.64 -12.29
N LEU A 156 -6.69 12.16 -11.62
CA LEU A 156 -6.76 12.66 -10.25
C LEU A 156 -7.42 14.04 -10.16
N ALA A 157 -7.71 14.69 -11.28
CA ALA A 157 -8.32 16.03 -11.32
C ALA A 157 -9.56 16.21 -10.41
N PRO A 158 -10.50 15.25 -10.29
CA PRO A 158 -11.63 15.37 -9.38
C PRO A 158 -11.21 15.46 -7.90
N TYR A 159 -10.10 14.82 -7.53
CA TYR A 159 -9.59 14.79 -6.15
C TYR A 159 -8.90 16.09 -5.74
N PHE A 160 -8.42 16.89 -6.71
CA PHE A 160 -7.83 18.20 -6.47
C PHE A 160 -8.89 19.32 -6.44
N LYS A 161 -9.84 19.33 -7.40
CA LYS A 161 -10.80 20.44 -7.58
C LYS A 161 -11.71 20.74 -6.39
N GLY A 162 -11.92 19.77 -5.49
CA GLY A 162 -12.78 19.91 -4.32
C GLY A 162 -12.05 20.10 -2.99
N SER A 163 -10.71 20.01 -2.97
CA SER A 163 -9.98 19.89 -1.69
C SER A 163 -8.67 20.66 -1.61
N LEU A 164 -8.05 21.01 -2.74
CA LEU A 164 -6.74 21.66 -2.76
C LEU A 164 -6.72 22.77 -3.81
N SER A 165 -6.27 23.95 -3.40
CA SER A 165 -5.93 25.07 -4.29
C SER A 165 -4.43 25.11 -4.56
N HIS A 166 -4.01 25.91 -5.54
CA HIS A 166 -2.59 26.12 -5.85
C HIS A 166 -1.82 26.71 -4.66
N HIS A 167 -2.45 27.59 -3.86
CA HIS A 167 -1.86 28.15 -2.64
C HIS A 167 -1.65 27.09 -1.55
N ASP A 168 -2.57 26.12 -1.43
CA ASP A 168 -2.45 25.04 -0.46
C ASP A 168 -1.25 24.14 -0.78
N LEU A 169 -0.83 24.04 -2.05
CA LEU A 169 0.34 23.26 -2.43
C LEU A 169 1.68 23.90 -2.01
N ASP A 170 1.71 25.22 -1.85
CA ASP A 170 2.88 25.96 -1.34
C ASP A 170 2.91 25.99 0.20
N GLU A 171 1.74 26.16 0.83
CA GLU A 171 1.64 26.42 2.27
C GLU A 171 1.47 25.15 3.12
N LEU A 172 0.79 24.12 2.60
CA LEU A 172 0.55 22.90 3.35
C LEU A 172 1.73 21.94 3.26
N ASN A 173 1.93 21.19 4.34
CA ASN A 173 2.86 20.07 4.32
C ASN A 173 2.41 19.04 3.27
N ILE A 174 3.37 18.53 2.48
CA ILE A 174 3.10 17.53 1.45
C ILE A 174 2.39 16.28 1.98
N GLU A 175 2.62 15.90 3.23
CA GLU A 175 1.90 14.77 3.84
C GLU A 175 0.41 15.07 4.07
N ILE A 176 0.03 16.33 4.31
CA ILE A 176 -1.38 16.75 4.42
C ILE A 176 -2.04 16.66 3.04
N ILE A 177 -1.35 17.13 2.00
CA ILE A 177 -1.79 17.04 0.60
C ILE A 177 -1.98 15.58 0.20
N ARG A 178 -0.97 14.73 0.45
CA ARG A 178 -1.02 13.28 0.19
C ARG A 178 -2.21 12.65 0.90
N ASN A 179 -2.38 12.88 2.20
CA ASN A 179 -3.48 12.29 2.98
C ASN A 179 -4.86 12.76 2.50
N THR A 180 -4.99 14.03 2.11
CA THR A 180 -6.24 14.59 1.56
C THR A 180 -6.60 13.95 0.21
N LEU A 181 -5.62 13.80 -0.69
CA LEU A 181 -5.83 13.13 -1.97
C LEU A 181 -6.22 11.66 -1.79
N TYR A 182 -5.53 10.97 -0.88
CA TYR A 182 -5.84 9.58 -0.57
C TYR A 182 -7.22 9.40 0.04
N LYS A 183 -7.66 10.32 0.90
CA LYS A 183 -9.02 10.32 1.43
C LYS A 183 -10.06 10.36 0.30
N ASN A 184 -9.92 11.33 -0.60
CA ASN A 184 -10.86 11.50 -1.72
C ASN A 184 -10.86 10.28 -2.66
N TYR A 185 -9.67 9.74 -2.94
CA TYR A 185 -9.51 8.51 -3.72
C TYR A 185 -10.20 7.31 -3.06
N LEU A 186 -9.99 7.11 -1.76
CA LEU A 186 -10.57 5.99 -1.02
C LEU A 186 -12.10 6.10 -0.95
N GLU A 187 -12.64 7.30 -0.73
CA GLU A 187 -14.09 7.53 -0.72
C GLU A 187 -14.73 7.29 -2.10
N ASP A 188 -14.12 7.80 -3.17
CA ASP A 188 -14.59 7.56 -4.55
C ASP A 188 -14.50 6.07 -4.92
N PHE A 189 -13.40 5.40 -4.55
CA PHE A 189 -13.24 3.97 -4.84
C PHE A 189 -14.25 3.12 -4.07
N TYR A 190 -14.49 3.41 -2.78
CA TYR A 190 -15.52 2.73 -1.99
C TYR A 190 -16.94 2.95 -2.54
N GLN A 191 -17.25 4.18 -2.95
CA GLN A 191 -18.53 4.50 -3.60
C GLN A 191 -18.67 3.78 -4.94
N TRP A 192 -17.62 3.73 -5.74
CA TRP A 192 -17.63 3.04 -7.04
C TRP A 192 -17.85 1.54 -6.89
N VAL A 193 -17.15 0.89 -5.94
CA VAL A 193 -17.30 -0.54 -5.65
C VAL A 193 -18.73 -0.89 -5.21
N ASN A 194 -19.36 -0.04 -4.40
CA ASN A 194 -20.68 -0.31 -3.83
C ASN A 194 -21.86 0.15 -4.68
N ASN A 195 -21.68 1.16 -5.54
CA ASN A 195 -22.78 1.75 -6.32
C ASN A 195 -22.79 1.36 -7.80
N HIS A 196 -21.68 0.85 -8.36
CA HIS A 196 -21.64 0.52 -9.78
C HIS A 196 -22.52 -0.71 -10.07
N PRO A 197 -23.42 -0.66 -11.09
CA PRO A 197 -24.30 -1.79 -11.43
C PRO A 197 -23.59 -3.13 -11.70
N ASP A 198 -22.32 -3.11 -12.14
CA ASP A 198 -21.56 -4.33 -12.44
C ASP A 198 -20.85 -4.92 -11.20
N MET A 199 -20.80 -4.17 -10.08
CA MET A 199 -20.08 -4.54 -8.86
C MET A 199 -21.00 -4.66 -7.64
N ALA A 200 -22.03 -3.83 -7.57
CA ALA A 200 -22.96 -3.78 -6.45
C ALA A 200 -23.66 -5.15 -6.24
N GLY A 201 -23.60 -5.66 -5.02
CA GLY A 201 -24.16 -6.97 -4.67
C GLY A 201 -23.41 -8.18 -5.25
N THR A 202 -22.20 -7.98 -5.78
CA THR A 202 -21.30 -9.07 -6.17
C THR A 202 -20.32 -9.41 -5.03
N PRO A 203 -19.71 -10.60 -5.03
CA PRO A 203 -18.63 -10.93 -4.09
C PRO A 203 -17.45 -9.96 -4.14
N THR A 204 -17.27 -9.24 -5.26
CA THR A 204 -16.26 -8.18 -5.37
C THR A 204 -16.54 -7.05 -4.39
N ALA A 205 -17.79 -6.61 -4.25
CA ALA A 205 -18.15 -5.50 -3.38
C ALA A 205 -17.96 -5.85 -1.91
N GLU A 206 -18.32 -7.06 -1.50
CA GLU A 206 -18.15 -7.53 -0.11
C GLU A 206 -16.66 -7.57 0.27
N VAL A 207 -15.83 -8.26 -0.52
CA VAL A 207 -14.40 -8.41 -0.23
C VAL A 207 -13.67 -7.07 -0.31
N MET A 208 -13.94 -6.26 -1.34
CA MET A 208 -13.29 -4.96 -1.48
C MET A 208 -13.75 -3.96 -0.43
N SER A 209 -15.01 -4.01 0.03
CA SER A 209 -15.44 -3.13 1.12
C SER A 209 -14.71 -3.45 2.41
N GLU A 210 -14.54 -4.72 2.78
CA GLU A 210 -13.76 -5.11 3.95
C GLU A 210 -12.31 -4.63 3.87
N VAL A 211 -11.68 -4.79 2.70
CA VAL A 211 -10.32 -4.32 2.43
C VAL A 211 -10.21 -2.79 2.56
N LEU A 212 -11.13 -2.04 1.96
CA LEU A 212 -11.09 -0.59 1.95
C LEU A 212 -11.43 0.00 3.32
N GLU A 213 -12.35 -0.61 4.06
CA GLU A 213 -12.64 -0.24 5.45
C GLU A 213 -11.42 -0.40 6.34
N PHE A 214 -10.68 -1.51 6.18
CA PHE A 214 -9.43 -1.73 6.89
C PHE A 214 -8.37 -0.69 6.53
N GLU A 215 -8.22 -0.34 5.24
CA GLU A 215 -7.26 0.68 4.80
C GLU A 215 -7.62 2.08 5.33
N ALA A 216 -8.91 2.42 5.37
CA ALA A 216 -9.42 3.67 5.92
C ALA A 216 -9.15 3.79 7.43
N ASP A 217 -9.40 2.71 8.18
CA ASP A 217 -9.14 2.65 9.61
C ASP A 217 -7.63 2.72 9.91
N ARG A 218 -6.80 1.96 9.17
CA ARG A 218 -5.33 1.99 9.27
C ARG A 218 -4.79 3.41 9.08
N ARG A 219 -5.25 4.10 8.04
CA ARG A 219 -4.86 5.49 7.76
C ARG A 219 -5.30 6.44 8.86
N SER A 220 -6.54 6.32 9.34
CA SER A 220 -7.04 7.17 10.42
C SER A 220 -6.22 7.01 11.71
N ILE A 221 -5.85 5.78 12.06
CA ILE A 221 -4.98 5.48 13.21
C ILE A 221 -3.58 6.06 12.97
N ASN A 222 -2.94 5.78 11.84
CA ASN A 222 -1.59 6.26 11.54
C ASN A 222 -1.49 7.79 11.50
N ILE A 223 -2.48 8.47 10.91
CA ILE A 223 -2.55 9.94 10.91
C ILE A 223 -2.65 10.47 12.34
N THR A 224 -3.48 9.83 13.19
CA THR A 224 -3.61 10.24 14.59
C THR A 224 -2.29 10.10 15.34
N LEU A 225 -1.65 8.93 15.25
CA LEU A 225 -0.38 8.64 15.92
C LEU A 225 0.75 9.58 15.46
N ASN A 226 0.88 9.79 14.15
CA ASN A 226 1.94 10.63 13.58
C ASN A 226 1.69 12.13 13.76
N SER A 227 0.45 12.53 14.06
CA SER A 227 0.13 13.93 14.34
C SER A 227 0.45 14.37 15.77
N PHE A 228 0.80 13.45 16.68
CA PHE A 228 1.22 13.80 18.02
C PHE A 228 2.55 14.57 18.00
N GLY A 229 2.60 15.71 18.68
CA GLY A 229 3.77 16.59 18.67
C GLY A 229 3.89 17.48 17.42
N THR A 230 2.88 17.48 16.54
CA THR A 230 2.79 18.41 15.40
C THR A 230 1.84 19.57 15.70
N GLU A 231 1.90 20.65 14.91
CA GLU A 231 1.00 21.81 15.04
C GLU A 231 -0.39 21.59 14.43
N LEU A 232 -0.72 20.35 14.02
CA LEU A 232 -1.99 20.03 13.38
C LEU A 232 -3.16 20.15 14.36
N SER A 233 -4.15 20.99 14.03
CA SER A 233 -5.34 21.14 14.87
C SER A 233 -6.25 19.91 14.81
N LYS A 234 -7.06 19.71 15.86
CA LYS A 234 -8.04 18.61 15.93
C LYS A 234 -9.04 18.64 14.76
N ALA A 235 -9.44 19.84 14.32
CA ALA A 235 -10.37 20.02 13.22
C ALA A 235 -9.74 19.68 11.86
N GLU A 236 -8.46 20.02 11.65
CA GLU A 236 -7.74 19.62 10.44
C GLU A 236 -7.51 18.12 10.41
N ARG A 237 -7.15 17.52 11.55
CA ARG A 237 -7.01 16.06 11.67
C ARG A 237 -8.30 15.33 11.27
N GLN A 238 -9.45 15.81 11.74
CA GLN A 238 -10.76 15.24 11.38
C GLN A 238 -11.04 15.31 9.87
N LYS A 239 -10.60 16.38 9.19
CA LYS A 239 -10.77 16.52 7.73
C LYS A 239 -9.98 15.48 6.94
N LEU A 240 -8.88 14.95 7.50
CA LEU A 240 -8.02 13.97 6.84
C LEU A 240 -8.56 12.53 6.91
N TYR A 241 -9.50 12.24 7.81
CA TYR A 241 -10.06 10.90 7.93
C TYR A 241 -11.05 10.58 6.82
N PRO A 242 -10.97 9.40 6.18
CA PRO A 242 -12.02 8.91 5.30
C PRO A 242 -13.36 8.80 6.04
N SER A 243 -14.45 9.10 5.34
CA SER A 243 -15.81 9.13 5.89
C SER A 243 -16.49 7.75 5.85
N PHE A 244 -15.70 6.67 5.96
CA PHE A 244 -16.13 5.27 5.95
C PHE A 244 -15.07 4.40 6.66
N GLY A 245 -15.41 3.15 6.99
CA GLY A 245 -14.58 2.28 7.83
C GLY A 245 -15.34 1.77 9.05
N LYS A 246 -14.76 0.83 9.80
CA LYS A 246 -15.39 0.30 11.02
C LYS A 246 -15.32 1.31 12.17
N LEU A 247 -14.34 2.22 12.12
CA LEU A 247 -14.21 3.31 13.09
C LEU A 247 -15.11 4.51 12.78
N TYR A 248 -15.70 4.61 11.60
CA TYR A 248 -16.59 5.72 11.26
C TYR A 248 -18.04 5.41 11.69
N PRO A 249 -18.80 6.36 12.26
CA PRO A 249 -18.45 7.75 12.56
C PRO A 249 -17.87 8.00 13.96
N GLU A 250 -18.21 7.17 14.95
CA GLU A 250 -17.94 7.46 16.37
C GLU A 250 -16.44 7.36 16.72
N GLY A 251 -15.76 6.31 16.25
CA GLY A 251 -14.33 6.12 16.48
C GLY A 251 -13.47 7.21 15.84
N THR A 252 -13.78 7.63 14.60
CA THR A 252 -13.06 8.74 13.94
C THR A 252 -13.21 10.07 14.69
N LEU A 253 -14.40 10.34 15.26
CA LEU A 253 -14.63 11.51 16.10
C LEU A 253 -13.80 11.43 17.39
N MET A 254 -13.72 10.26 18.02
CA MET A 254 -12.88 10.08 19.21
C MET A 254 -11.38 10.20 18.88
N LEU A 255 -10.92 9.65 17.76
CA LEU A 255 -9.53 9.81 17.28
C LEU A 255 -9.18 11.28 17.03
N SER A 256 -10.10 12.08 16.50
CA SER A 256 -9.88 13.52 16.31
C SER A 256 -9.64 14.27 17.63
N ARG A 257 -10.18 13.74 18.74
CA ARG A 257 -10.08 14.35 20.07
C ARG A 257 -8.93 13.82 20.90
N ALA A 258 -8.38 12.66 20.54
CA ALA A 258 -7.28 12.00 21.23
C ALA A 258 -6.01 12.88 21.19
N ASP A 259 -5.40 13.08 22.36
CA ASP A 259 -4.17 13.86 22.53
C ASP A 259 -2.96 12.96 22.88
N ASP A 260 -3.21 11.69 23.19
CA ASP A 260 -2.20 10.72 23.60
C ASP A 260 -2.52 9.31 23.07
N LEU A 261 -1.55 8.40 23.26
CA LEU A 261 -1.66 6.99 22.88
C LEU A 261 -2.80 6.28 23.63
N GLU A 262 -3.11 6.69 24.86
CA GLU A 262 -4.19 6.09 25.65
C GLU A 262 -5.57 6.40 25.04
N GLY A 263 -5.77 7.63 24.58
CA GLY A 263 -6.97 8.04 23.85
C GLY A 263 -7.16 7.24 22.55
N VAL A 264 -6.08 6.98 21.80
CA VAL A 264 -6.14 6.14 20.59
C VAL A 264 -6.49 4.69 20.94
N ARG A 265 -5.91 4.17 22.02
CA ARG A 265 -6.20 2.80 22.49
C ARG A 265 -7.67 2.60 22.84
N ILE A 266 -8.29 3.55 23.54
CA ILE A 266 -9.72 3.47 23.90
C ILE A 266 -10.61 3.35 22.66
N VAL A 267 -10.26 4.04 21.58
CA VAL A 267 -11.00 3.94 20.31
C VAL A 267 -10.79 2.59 19.65
N VAL A 268 -9.55 2.13 19.62
CA VAL A 268 -9.16 0.84 19.03
C VAL A 268 -9.80 -0.33 19.78
N ASP A 269 -9.98 -0.22 21.09
CA ASP A 269 -10.64 -1.22 21.94
C ASP A 269 -12.12 -1.48 21.57
N MET A 270 -12.76 -0.55 20.85
CA MET A 270 -14.12 -0.73 20.35
C MET A 270 -14.21 -1.82 19.27
N VAL A 271 -13.11 -2.10 18.58
CA VAL A 271 -13.02 -3.12 17.52
C VAL A 271 -12.09 -4.24 17.97
N SER A 272 -12.63 -5.45 18.11
CA SER A 272 -11.89 -6.62 18.62
C SER A 272 -10.58 -6.90 17.87
N ASP A 273 -10.60 -6.72 16.56
CA ASP A 273 -9.45 -6.98 15.70
C ASP A 273 -8.31 -6.01 16.02
N TYR A 274 -8.59 -4.71 16.07
CA TYR A 274 -7.59 -3.69 16.36
C TYR A 274 -7.07 -3.75 17.80
N LYS A 275 -7.94 -4.08 18.76
CA LYS A 275 -7.55 -4.34 20.14
C LYS A 275 -6.43 -5.38 20.23
N SER A 276 -6.60 -6.49 19.53
CA SER A 276 -5.60 -7.57 19.52
C SER A 276 -4.23 -7.12 18.98
N PHE A 277 -4.22 -6.15 18.05
CA PHE A 277 -2.98 -5.60 17.49
C PHE A 277 -2.24 -4.73 18.50
N PHE A 278 -2.96 -3.85 19.20
CA PHE A 278 -2.36 -3.00 20.24
C PHE A 278 -1.89 -3.82 21.45
N ASP A 279 -2.61 -4.90 21.79
CA ASP A 279 -2.20 -5.83 22.84
C ASP A 279 -0.91 -6.59 22.47
N GLN A 280 -0.79 -7.06 21.23
CA GLN A 280 0.40 -7.78 20.75
C GLN A 280 1.60 -6.86 20.45
N ALA A 281 1.36 -5.62 20.04
CA ALA A 281 2.40 -4.61 19.83
C ALA A 281 3.02 -4.10 21.15
N GLY A 282 2.57 -4.60 22.31
CA GLY A 282 3.09 -4.20 23.62
C GLY A 282 2.62 -2.82 24.09
N LEU A 283 1.67 -2.19 23.37
CA LEU A 283 1.08 -0.89 23.71
C LEU A 283 0.02 -0.99 24.83
N SER A 284 -0.26 -2.22 25.31
CA SER A 284 -1.29 -2.50 26.29
C SER A 284 -0.87 -2.39 27.75
N GLN A 285 0.44 -2.35 28.04
CA GLN A 285 0.94 -2.21 29.41
C GLN A 285 1.04 -0.74 29.82
N GLY A 286 -0.03 -0.24 30.45
CA GLY A 286 -0.03 1.02 31.19
C GLY A 286 0.84 0.94 32.46
N GLY A 287 2.15 1.03 32.31
CA GLY A 287 3.08 0.99 33.43
C GLY A 287 4.48 1.50 33.11
N GLY A 288 4.69 2.82 33.21
CA GLY A 288 5.96 3.40 33.67
C GLY A 288 7.26 2.99 32.97
N GLY A 289 7.25 2.69 31.67
CA GLY A 289 8.45 2.44 30.88
C GLY A 289 8.51 3.42 29.72
N GLY A 290 9.42 4.39 29.80
CA GLY A 290 9.61 5.40 28.78
C GLY A 290 9.95 4.79 27.41
N VAL A 291 9.68 5.59 26.38
CA VAL A 291 10.21 5.44 25.03
C VAL A 291 11.74 5.34 25.12
N GLY A 292 12.27 4.11 25.17
CA GLY A 292 13.70 3.87 25.28
C GLY A 292 14.09 2.67 26.12
N ASN A 293 14.45 1.60 25.40
CA ASN A 293 15.51 0.64 25.76
C ASN A 293 15.25 -0.42 26.86
N MET A 294 15.42 -1.68 26.44
CA MET A 294 15.79 -2.88 27.22
C MET A 294 15.16 -3.13 28.60
N SER A 295 14.27 -4.12 28.69
CA SER A 295 14.22 -4.99 29.87
C SER A 295 13.69 -6.39 29.54
N GLY A 296 14.53 -7.39 29.80
CA GLY A 296 14.39 -8.79 29.44
C GLY A 296 13.10 -9.49 29.89
N GLY A 297 12.45 -10.11 28.90
CA GLY A 297 11.42 -11.12 29.06
C GLY A 297 11.42 -12.01 27.80
N THR A 298 11.81 -13.26 27.98
CA THR A 298 11.78 -14.40 27.03
C THR A 298 11.13 -14.18 25.65
N GLY A 299 11.96 -14.02 24.62
CA GLY A 299 11.82 -14.71 23.33
C GLY A 299 10.64 -14.42 22.40
N GLN A 300 9.78 -13.45 22.70
CA GLN A 300 8.85 -12.91 21.69
C GLN A 300 9.36 -11.54 21.26
N GLU A 301 9.91 -11.48 20.05
CA GLU A 301 10.15 -10.22 19.35
C GLU A 301 8.81 -9.49 19.29
N THR A 302 8.71 -8.36 19.99
CA THR A 302 7.51 -7.50 19.95
C THR A 302 7.38 -6.97 18.53
N LYS A 303 6.43 -7.53 17.77
CA LYS A 303 6.08 -7.05 16.43
C LYS A 303 5.60 -5.60 16.52
N SER A 304 6.01 -4.78 15.56
CA SER A 304 5.53 -3.40 15.46
C SER A 304 4.02 -3.39 15.22
N LEU A 305 3.34 -2.31 15.62
CA LEU A 305 1.95 -2.08 15.24
C LEU A 305 1.78 -2.08 13.71
N GLU A 306 2.77 -1.56 12.97
CA GLU A 306 2.79 -1.60 11.51
C GLU A 306 2.89 -3.03 10.97
N ASP A 307 3.71 -3.89 11.59
CA ASP A 307 3.82 -5.30 11.21
C ASP A 307 2.48 -6.03 11.41
N MET A 308 1.74 -5.69 12.47
CA MET A 308 0.41 -6.23 12.72
C MET A 308 -0.60 -5.79 11.66
N PHE A 309 -0.55 -4.51 11.24
CA PHE A 309 -1.38 -4.03 10.14
C PHE A 309 -1.06 -4.74 8.82
N TYR A 310 0.23 -4.90 8.49
CA TYR A 310 0.62 -5.63 7.29
C TYR A 310 0.20 -7.10 7.36
N GLN A 311 0.34 -7.76 8.51
CA GLN A 311 -0.09 -9.14 8.66
C GLN A 311 -1.59 -9.29 8.41
N LYS A 312 -2.42 -8.42 9.01
CA LYS A 312 -3.87 -8.44 8.78
C LYS A 312 -4.24 -8.11 7.32
N GLU A 313 -3.58 -7.14 6.70
CA GLU A 313 -3.77 -6.81 5.28
C GLU A 313 -3.53 -8.04 4.39
N MET A 314 -2.48 -8.80 4.69
CA MET A 314 -2.15 -10.02 3.95
C MET A 314 -3.13 -11.17 4.25
N GLU A 315 -3.60 -11.31 5.49
CA GLU A 315 -4.64 -12.29 5.84
C GLU A 315 -5.95 -12.03 5.08
N ILE A 316 -6.41 -10.79 5.03
CA ILE A 316 -7.60 -10.40 4.24
C ILE A 316 -7.36 -10.67 2.75
N SER A 317 -6.18 -10.30 2.23
CA SER A 317 -5.80 -10.56 0.84
C SER A 317 -5.75 -12.06 0.52
N LYS A 318 -5.29 -12.91 1.45
CA LYS A 318 -5.34 -14.37 1.28
C LYS A 318 -6.77 -14.88 1.23
N MET A 319 -7.64 -14.39 2.12
CA MET A 319 -9.04 -14.78 2.18
C MET A 319 -9.80 -14.40 0.90
N ALA A 320 -9.43 -13.30 0.24
CA ALA A 320 -9.99 -12.90 -1.05
C ALA A 320 -9.88 -13.99 -2.14
N PHE A 321 -8.86 -14.86 -2.09
CA PHE A 321 -8.73 -15.97 -3.05
C PHE A 321 -9.69 -17.14 -2.82
N THR A 322 -10.35 -17.19 -1.67
CA THR A 322 -11.36 -18.22 -1.37
C THR A 322 -12.68 -17.96 -2.10
N HIS A 323 -12.96 -16.69 -2.41
CA HIS A 323 -14.06 -16.28 -3.27
C HIS A 323 -13.73 -16.56 -4.74
N GLN A 324 -14.74 -16.86 -5.55
CA GLN A 324 -14.63 -17.09 -7.00
C GLN A 324 -15.52 -16.10 -7.75
N PHE A 325 -15.17 -15.77 -9.00
CA PHE A 325 -15.88 -14.80 -9.83
C PHE A 325 -15.88 -13.39 -9.23
N THR A 326 -14.69 -12.93 -8.80
CA THR A 326 -14.49 -11.63 -8.17
C THR A 326 -13.29 -10.90 -8.75
N HIS A 327 -13.41 -9.59 -8.96
CA HIS A 327 -12.28 -8.76 -9.38
C HIS A 327 -11.29 -8.50 -8.25
N ALA A 328 -11.72 -8.71 -6.98
CA ALA A 328 -10.90 -8.51 -5.79
C ALA A 328 -9.62 -9.36 -5.79
N VAL A 329 -9.59 -10.47 -6.54
CA VAL A 329 -8.37 -11.30 -6.69
C VAL A 329 -7.20 -10.52 -7.30
N VAL A 330 -7.47 -9.53 -8.16
CA VAL A 330 -6.42 -8.69 -8.77
C VAL A 330 -5.80 -7.80 -7.70
N TYR A 331 -6.63 -7.13 -6.89
CA TYR A 331 -6.17 -6.31 -5.77
C TYR A 331 -5.32 -7.15 -4.78
N ALA A 332 -5.87 -8.28 -4.36
CA ALA A 332 -5.22 -9.17 -3.40
C ALA A 332 -3.88 -9.69 -3.93
N TRP A 333 -3.82 -10.07 -5.21
CA TRP A 333 -2.58 -10.51 -5.85
C TRP A 333 -1.51 -9.41 -5.86
N VAL A 334 -1.87 -8.18 -6.24
CA VAL A 334 -0.93 -7.05 -6.23
C VAL A 334 -0.38 -6.83 -4.83
N LYS A 335 -1.26 -6.74 -3.81
CA LYS A 335 -0.84 -6.53 -2.41
C LYS A 335 0.05 -7.64 -1.85
N LEU A 336 -0.26 -8.90 -2.15
CA LEU A 336 0.58 -10.02 -1.73
C LEU A 336 1.93 -10.00 -2.43
N ARG A 337 1.98 -9.64 -3.72
CA ARG A 337 3.26 -9.53 -4.44
C ARG A 337 4.09 -8.35 -3.93
N GLU A 338 3.49 -7.22 -3.61
CA GLU A 338 4.19 -6.10 -2.97
C GLU A 338 4.83 -6.52 -1.65
N GLN A 339 4.09 -7.24 -0.80
CA GLN A 339 4.63 -7.74 0.46
C GLN A 339 5.76 -8.77 0.22
N GLU A 340 5.64 -9.62 -0.80
CA GLU A 340 6.71 -10.53 -1.19
C GLU A 340 7.98 -9.78 -1.59
N ILE A 341 7.87 -8.72 -2.38
CA ILE A 341 9.00 -7.86 -2.77
C ILE A 341 9.63 -7.21 -1.53
N ARG A 342 8.82 -6.69 -0.59
CA ARG A 342 9.32 -6.15 0.69
C ARG A 342 10.07 -7.19 1.50
N ASN A 343 9.52 -8.41 1.62
CA ASN A 343 10.17 -9.51 2.34
C ASN A 343 11.52 -9.89 1.69
N ILE A 344 11.57 -10.01 0.36
CA ILE A 344 12.80 -10.30 -0.39
C ILE A 344 13.84 -9.21 -0.14
N THR A 345 13.43 -7.95 -0.21
CA THR A 345 14.32 -6.79 0.00
C THR A 345 14.87 -6.78 1.42
N TRP A 346 14.02 -6.99 2.43
CA TRP A 346 14.43 -7.10 3.84
C TRP A 346 15.46 -8.21 4.06
N ILE A 347 15.19 -9.42 3.54
CA ILE A 347 16.12 -10.55 3.67
C ILE A 347 17.44 -10.24 2.97
N ALA A 348 17.39 -9.65 1.78
CA ALA A 348 18.58 -9.26 1.02
C ALA A 348 19.40 -8.18 1.75
N GLU A 349 18.76 -7.20 2.39
CA GLU A 349 19.42 -6.18 3.21
C GLU A 349 20.08 -6.78 4.46
N CYS A 350 19.39 -7.67 5.18
CA CYS A 350 19.97 -8.38 6.33
C CYS A 350 21.21 -9.20 5.92
N ILE A 351 21.18 -9.84 4.76
CA ILE A 351 22.32 -10.63 4.24
C ILE A 351 23.46 -9.69 3.82
N ALA A 352 23.17 -8.63 3.05
CA ALA A 352 24.18 -7.68 2.59
C ALA A 352 24.89 -6.96 3.73
N GLN A 353 24.17 -6.63 4.81
CA GLN A 353 24.72 -5.98 6.01
C GLN A 353 25.29 -6.96 7.04
N ASN A 354 25.17 -8.28 6.78
CA ASN A 354 25.57 -9.35 7.69
C ASN A 354 24.89 -9.26 9.09
N GLN A 355 23.67 -8.72 9.13
CA GLN A 355 22.85 -8.56 10.34
C GLN A 355 21.69 -9.57 10.32
N LYS A 356 22.00 -10.83 10.64
CA LYS A 356 21.01 -11.92 10.59
C LYS A 356 20.11 -12.02 11.83
N GLU A 357 20.31 -11.19 12.84
CA GLU A 357 19.53 -11.23 14.09
C GLU A 357 18.01 -11.05 13.85
N ARG A 358 17.63 -10.21 12.88
CA ARG A 358 16.22 -9.90 12.56
C ARG A 358 15.78 -10.41 11.19
N ILE A 359 16.54 -11.33 10.60
CA ILE A 359 16.23 -11.86 9.25
C ILE A 359 14.88 -12.60 9.21
N GLY A 360 14.40 -13.09 10.36
CA GLY A 360 13.11 -13.75 10.52
C GLY A 360 11.89 -12.81 10.53
N ASN A 361 12.10 -11.49 10.58
CA ASN A 361 11.03 -10.49 10.61
C ASN A 361 10.42 -10.23 9.22
N TYR A 362 10.07 -11.29 8.50
CA TYR A 362 9.30 -11.20 7.26
C TYR A 362 7.87 -11.69 7.48
N ILE A 363 6.94 -11.23 6.65
CA ILE A 363 5.52 -11.58 6.77
C ILE A 363 5.20 -12.61 5.69
N SER A 364 5.18 -13.90 6.06
CA SER A 364 4.74 -14.98 5.15
C SER A 364 3.32 -15.40 5.44
N VAL A 365 2.50 -15.45 4.39
CA VAL A 365 1.07 -15.75 4.49
C VAL A 365 0.68 -17.05 3.79
N PHE A 366 1.57 -17.61 2.95
CA PHE A 366 1.37 -18.87 2.23
C PHE A 366 2.30 -20.00 2.69
#